data_AF-A0A6M3J2K6-F1
#
_entry.id   AF-A0A6M3J2K6-F1
#
_cell.length_a   1.000
_cell.length_b   1.000
_cell.length_c   1.000
_cell.angle_alpha   90.00
_cell.angle_beta   90.00
_cell.angle_gamma   90.00
#
_symmetry.space_group_name_H-M   'P 1'
#
loop_
_entity.id
_entity.type
_entity.pdbx_description
1 polymer ?
#
loop_
_entity_poly.entity_id
_entity_poly.type
_entity_poly.pdbx_seq_one_letter_code
_entity_poly.pdbx_strand_id
1 'polypeptide(L)'
;MDLSIVIPSRNEMFLGKTIENILENIEGKTEVIAVCDGYEVEIPEIPKDDRVHVIELPKAIGQRASTNLAVKCSKAKYVMKMDAHCSIDKGMDVKMMADMHDDWTFTPLMRNLWAFDWKCPDGHTRYQSPSGPCKECGKETEKDIKWIGKDNPKSTSYRFDTDMHFQYWKEWQKAHKEDITETMSLQGSCFMVTRHKYLELDLCSEDFKSWGQQGVEVACKTWLSGGSVMVNHKTWYAHMFRTQGGDFSFPYRNPGNEVVANRAYSKDLFAGDKWPLATRKFQWLIDKFNPPGWGDAPTKGILYYTTNQLDERIAQQCRDYLIKAHLPITSVSLKPLEHFGNNIVLDLEPGLLTMTKQILAGLEAMKEDVVFMAEHDVLYHPTHYLFTPEKKDVYYYNTNSWMLRLEDGHGLFYEHQSLSGMVAYRETLLTHYRERLRRIEALIAEAEQNDGQVHSMANPENLNPLKEGIHRLGFEPGTHTRKDKVDELWNESFNSEFPNIDMKHKGNLTQNRWRVDQFRDKSVSKTWKEIENYEIEGWNDLDSLIDKTAKKE
;
A
#
# COMPACT_ATOMS: atom_id res chain seq x y z
N MET A 1 5.11 26.37 36.54
CA MET A 1 4.64 25.95 35.21
C MET A 1 4.42 24.45 35.25
N ASP A 2 3.31 23.99 34.69
CA ASP A 2 2.93 22.57 34.61
C ASP A 2 3.39 21.96 33.27
N LEU A 3 3.37 22.78 32.20
CA LEU A 3 3.85 22.46 30.86
C LEU A 3 4.88 23.49 30.39
N SER A 4 5.96 23.05 29.77
CA SER A 4 6.82 23.91 28.93
C SER A 4 6.72 23.50 27.47
N ILE A 5 6.28 24.41 26.61
CA ILE A 5 6.34 24.24 25.15
C ILE A 5 7.73 24.66 24.69
N VAL A 6 8.50 23.71 24.15
CA VAL A 6 9.88 23.92 23.70
C VAL A 6 9.93 24.03 22.18
N ILE A 7 10.52 25.12 21.67
CA ILE A 7 10.52 25.46 20.24
C ILE A 7 11.96 25.57 19.73
N PRO A 8 12.53 24.52 19.12
CA PRO A 8 13.77 24.65 18.36
C PRO A 8 13.49 25.46 17.08
N SER A 9 14.22 26.55 16.90
CA SER A 9 14.00 27.46 15.79
C SER A 9 15.31 27.83 15.11
N ARG A 10 15.32 27.87 13.78
CA ARG A 10 16.46 28.34 12.99
C ARG A 10 15.91 29.14 11.82
N ASN A 11 16.38 30.37 11.61
CA ASN A 11 16.01 31.24 10.49
C ASN A 11 14.49 31.26 10.18
N GLU A 12 13.65 31.09 11.20
CA GLU A 12 12.22 30.97 11.03
C GLU A 12 11.57 32.34 11.24
N MET A 13 10.99 32.88 10.17
CA MET A 13 10.31 34.16 10.21
C MET A 13 8.98 34.11 10.98
N PHE A 14 8.40 32.92 11.13
CA PHE A 14 7.12 32.73 11.81
C PHE A 14 7.24 32.40 13.31
N LEU A 15 8.45 32.46 13.89
CA LEU A 15 8.66 32.15 15.31
C LEU A 15 7.81 33.07 16.21
N GLY A 16 7.87 34.39 15.98
CA GLY A 16 7.07 35.36 16.73
C GLY A 16 5.57 35.10 16.63
N LYS A 17 5.07 34.81 15.43
CA LYS A 17 3.66 34.49 15.16
C LYS A 17 3.19 33.20 15.84
N THR A 18 4.07 32.19 15.86
CA THR A 18 3.83 30.93 16.56
C THR A 18 3.70 31.16 18.06
N ILE A 19 4.61 31.94 18.66
CA ILE A 19 4.58 32.27 20.09
C ILE A 19 3.36 33.11 20.44
N GLU A 20 3.03 34.14 19.64
CA GLU A 20 1.81 34.94 19.79
C GLU A 20 0.57 34.04 19.81
N ASN A 21 0.43 33.15 18.82
CA ASN A 21 -0.71 32.25 18.75
C ASN A 21 -0.78 31.28 19.94
N ILE A 22 0.35 30.81 20.46
CA ILE A 22 0.38 30.00 21.68
C ILE A 22 -0.18 30.81 22.85
N LEU A 23 0.35 32.01 23.10
CA LEU A 23 -0.04 32.84 24.24
C LEU A 23 -1.52 33.22 24.23
N GLU A 24 -2.10 33.43 23.04
CA GLU A 24 -3.53 33.70 22.84
C GLU A 24 -4.44 32.51 23.15
N ASN A 25 -3.93 31.27 23.03
CA ASN A 25 -4.74 30.06 23.06
C ASN A 25 -4.47 29.16 24.27
N ILE A 26 -3.36 29.30 24.99
CA ILE A 26 -3.12 28.56 26.23
C ILE A 26 -4.00 29.05 27.38
N GLU A 27 -4.48 28.13 28.22
CA GLU A 27 -5.33 28.43 29.37
C GLU A 27 -4.72 27.95 30.70
N GLY A 28 -3.71 27.08 30.65
CA GLY A 28 -3.04 26.50 31.80
C GLY A 28 -1.79 27.26 32.23
N LYS A 29 -1.07 26.68 33.21
CA LYS A 29 0.24 27.20 33.67
C LYS A 29 1.35 26.78 32.71
N THR A 30 1.32 27.34 31.52
CA THR A 30 2.21 26.97 30.42
C THR A 30 3.23 28.08 30.15
N GLU A 31 4.50 27.69 29.96
CA GLU A 31 5.56 28.57 29.46
C GLU A 31 6.01 28.15 28.06
N VAL A 32 6.69 29.07 27.36
CA VAL A 32 7.31 28.82 26.06
C VAL A 32 8.81 29.05 26.18
N ILE A 33 9.61 28.05 25.80
CA ILE A 33 11.07 28.15 25.74
C ILE A 33 11.49 28.00 24.28
N ALA A 34 11.83 29.10 23.63
CA ALA A 34 12.28 29.11 22.24
C ALA A 34 13.81 29.18 22.17
N VAL A 35 14.42 28.33 21.34
CA VAL A 35 15.86 28.35 21.08
C VAL A 35 16.09 28.87 19.67
N CYS A 36 16.67 30.06 19.56
CA CYS A 36 17.12 30.65 18.29
C CYS A 36 18.51 30.07 17.95
N ASP A 37 18.52 29.01 17.15
CA ASP A 37 19.66 28.14 16.88
C ASP A 37 20.56 28.67 15.75
N GLY A 38 21.45 29.61 16.09
CA GLY A 38 22.43 30.16 15.15
C GLY A 38 21.79 30.92 14.01
N TYR A 39 20.84 31.81 14.32
CA TYR A 39 20.16 32.63 13.31
C TYR A 39 21.18 33.43 12.48
N GLU A 40 21.04 33.35 11.16
CA GLU A 40 21.83 34.08 10.16
C GLU A 40 21.04 35.26 9.57
N VAL A 41 19.76 35.34 9.91
CA VAL A 41 18.84 36.43 9.61
C VAL A 41 18.37 37.07 10.90
N GLU A 42 17.78 38.26 10.81
CA GLU A 42 17.17 38.90 11.98
C GLU A 42 16.11 37.97 12.61
N ILE A 43 16.19 37.82 13.94
CA ILE A 43 15.18 37.09 14.71
C ILE A 43 13.88 37.91 14.63
N PRO A 44 12.74 37.31 14.23
CA PRO A 44 11.48 38.05 14.16
C PRO A 44 11.08 38.57 15.54
N GLU A 45 10.28 39.63 15.58
CA GLU A 45 9.78 40.19 16.84
C GLU A 45 9.08 39.12 17.67
N ILE A 46 9.56 38.94 18.91
CA ILE A 46 9.01 37.98 19.87
C ILE A 46 8.12 38.75 20.86
N PRO A 47 6.89 38.28 21.14
CA PRO A 47 6.03 38.89 22.16
C PRO A 47 6.73 39.01 23.52
N LYS A 48 6.67 40.19 24.13
CA LYS A 48 7.19 40.44 25.48
C LYS A 48 6.18 39.94 26.52
N ASP A 49 6.42 38.75 27.05
CA ASP A 49 5.58 38.09 28.06
C ASP A 49 6.46 37.31 29.05
N ASP A 50 6.16 37.37 30.35
CA ASP A 50 6.95 36.70 31.40
C ASP A 50 6.96 35.17 31.28
N ARG A 51 6.02 34.60 30.50
CA ARG A 51 5.95 33.17 30.19
C ARG A 51 6.84 32.75 29.02
N VAL A 52 7.50 33.70 28.35
CA VAL A 52 8.34 33.44 27.17
C VAL A 52 9.80 33.59 27.53
N HIS A 53 10.57 32.53 27.25
CA HIS A 53 12.01 32.47 27.44
C HIS A 53 12.69 32.22 26.10
N VAL A 54 13.55 33.14 25.67
CA VAL A 54 14.30 33.02 24.42
C VAL A 54 15.76 32.72 24.73
N ILE A 55 16.30 31.67 24.13
CA ILE A 55 17.71 31.29 24.21
C ILE A 55 18.32 31.54 22.83
N GLU A 56 19.21 32.52 22.73
CA GLU A 56 19.90 32.83 21.49
C GLU A 56 21.28 32.15 21.47
N LEU A 57 21.50 31.32 20.45
CA LEU A 57 22.78 30.66 20.24
C LEU A 57 23.52 31.32 19.07
N PRO A 58 24.81 31.67 19.22
CA PRO A 58 25.59 32.29 18.15
C PRO A 58 25.95 31.31 17.03
N LYS A 59 25.85 30.00 17.26
CA LYS A 59 26.15 28.93 16.30
C LYS A 59 25.09 27.86 16.35
N ALA A 60 24.79 27.29 15.18
CA ALA A 60 23.83 26.21 15.05
C ALA A 60 24.34 24.93 15.73
N ILE A 61 23.54 24.36 16.62
CA ILE A 61 23.77 23.05 17.25
C ILE A 61 22.81 21.98 16.73
N GLY A 62 21.77 22.37 15.99
CA GLY A 62 20.80 21.47 15.36
C GLY A 62 19.49 21.35 16.14
N GLN A 63 18.46 20.84 15.47
CA GLN A 63 17.08 20.82 15.99
C GLN A 63 16.97 19.98 17.27
N ARG A 64 17.59 18.80 17.28
CA ARG A 64 17.59 17.86 18.42
C ARG A 64 18.29 18.47 19.63
N ALA A 65 19.53 18.94 19.45
CA ALA A 65 20.30 19.58 20.52
C ALA A 65 19.62 20.85 21.06
N SER A 66 19.01 21.65 20.18
CA SER A 66 18.22 22.83 20.57
C SER A 66 16.99 22.45 21.41
N THR A 67 16.27 21.40 21.00
CA THR A 67 15.14 20.86 21.77
C THR A 67 15.61 20.41 23.16
N ASN A 68 16.71 19.66 23.22
CA ASN A 68 17.29 19.15 24.47
C ASN A 68 17.75 20.29 25.40
N LEU A 69 18.33 21.37 24.84
CA LEU A 69 18.70 22.55 25.60
C LEU A 69 17.49 23.21 26.26
N ALA A 70 16.40 23.43 25.51
CA ALA A 70 15.18 23.99 26.06
C ALA A 70 14.56 23.10 27.16
N VAL A 71 14.53 21.78 26.96
CA VAL A 71 14.03 20.83 27.97
C VAL A 71 14.89 20.84 29.24
N LYS A 72 16.21 20.98 29.12
CA LYS A 72 17.12 21.10 30.27
C LYS A 72 16.83 22.36 31.10
N CYS A 73 16.44 23.47 30.45
CA CYS A 73 16.05 24.71 31.10
C CYS A 73 14.68 24.64 31.79
N SER A 74 13.77 23.79 31.30
CA SER A 74 12.44 23.60 31.88
C SER A 74 12.50 22.95 33.27
N LYS A 75 11.60 23.39 34.16
CA LYS A 75 11.29 22.75 35.46
C LYS A 75 9.86 22.19 35.52
N ALA A 76 9.11 22.22 34.42
CA ALA A 76 7.73 21.77 34.36
C ALA A 76 7.62 20.24 34.45
N LYS A 77 6.43 19.73 34.84
CA LYS A 77 6.15 18.28 34.84
C LYS A 77 6.15 17.74 33.41
N TYR A 78 5.50 18.46 32.50
CA TYR A 78 5.36 18.08 31.10
C TYR A 78 6.22 18.97 30.20
N VAL A 79 6.72 18.39 29.12
CA VAL A 79 7.36 19.13 28.03
C VAL A 79 6.67 18.79 26.71
N MET A 80 6.41 19.80 25.90
CA MET A 80 5.86 19.63 24.55
C MET A 80 6.81 20.23 23.54
N LYS A 81 7.39 19.40 22.68
CA LYS A 81 8.15 19.91 21.53
C LYS A 81 7.18 20.43 20.50
N MET A 82 7.46 21.61 19.92
CA MET A 82 6.70 22.14 18.80
C MET A 82 7.59 22.87 17.78
N ASP A 83 7.35 22.68 16.48
CA ASP A 83 8.04 23.45 15.43
C ASP A 83 7.65 24.94 15.45
N ALA A 84 8.55 25.80 14.97
CA ALA A 84 8.44 27.26 15.01
C ALA A 84 7.47 27.89 13.96
N HIS A 85 6.61 27.09 13.35
CA HIS A 85 5.62 27.51 12.34
C HIS A 85 4.32 26.72 12.52
N CYS A 86 3.76 26.83 13.72
CA CYS A 86 2.60 26.08 14.16
C CYS A 86 1.51 27.01 14.72
N SER A 87 0.26 26.55 14.67
CA SER A 87 -0.86 27.16 15.38
C SER A 87 -1.55 26.10 16.24
N ILE A 88 -2.17 26.50 17.35
CA ILE A 88 -2.79 25.56 18.30
C ILE A 88 -4.28 25.88 18.49
N ASP A 89 -5.05 24.85 18.88
CA ASP A 89 -6.41 25.02 19.36
C ASP A 89 -6.46 25.79 20.68
N LYS A 90 -7.57 26.47 20.94
CA LYS A 90 -7.82 27.09 22.23
C LYS A 90 -7.88 26.03 23.33
N GLY A 91 -7.15 26.26 24.41
CA GLY A 91 -7.03 25.35 25.56
C GLY A 91 -6.32 24.03 25.22
N MET A 92 -5.49 23.98 24.16
CA MET A 92 -4.78 22.74 23.80
C MET A 92 -3.95 22.20 24.98
N ASP A 93 -3.29 23.08 25.72
CA ASP A 93 -2.46 22.70 26.87
C ASP A 93 -3.27 22.00 27.97
N VAL A 94 -4.40 22.57 28.38
CA VAL A 94 -5.27 21.97 29.40
C VAL A 94 -5.94 20.68 28.92
N LYS A 95 -6.37 20.63 27.65
CA LYS A 95 -6.98 19.42 27.05
C LYS A 95 -5.98 18.27 26.94
N MET A 96 -4.73 18.57 26.57
CA MET A 96 -3.66 17.57 26.51
C MET A 96 -3.30 17.07 27.91
N MET A 97 -3.12 17.97 28.89
CA MET A 97 -2.78 17.58 30.26
C MET A 97 -3.88 16.79 30.98
N ALA A 98 -5.16 17.05 30.67
CA ALA A 98 -6.29 16.38 31.30
C ALA A 98 -6.33 14.87 31.06
N ASP A 99 -5.93 14.41 29.87
CA ASP A 99 -5.94 12.99 29.48
C ASP A 99 -4.54 12.35 29.50
N MET A 100 -3.49 13.08 29.91
CA MET A 100 -2.11 12.61 29.83
C MET A 100 -1.81 11.51 30.85
N HIS A 101 -1.19 10.42 30.39
CA HIS A 101 -0.58 9.41 31.26
C HIS A 101 0.94 9.54 31.27
N ASP A 102 1.58 9.19 32.39
CA ASP A 102 3.01 9.45 32.59
C ASP A 102 3.92 8.61 31.67
N ASP A 103 3.42 7.48 31.14
CA ASP A 103 4.09 6.56 30.20
C ASP A 103 3.70 6.79 28.72
N TRP A 104 2.99 7.88 28.43
CA TRP A 104 2.58 8.22 27.06
C TRP A 104 3.54 9.20 26.38
N THR A 105 3.65 9.04 25.07
CA THR A 105 3.93 10.15 24.16
C THR A 105 2.63 10.55 23.49
N PHE A 106 2.20 11.79 23.71
CA PHE A 106 0.87 12.25 23.34
C PHE A 106 0.95 13.40 22.35
N THR A 107 0.24 13.32 21.22
CA THR A 107 0.21 14.40 20.21
C THR A 107 -1.23 14.85 19.96
N PRO A 108 -1.49 16.16 19.80
CA PRO A 108 -2.80 16.62 19.35
C PRO A 108 -3.02 16.23 17.88
N LEU A 109 -4.28 16.11 17.44
CA LEU A 109 -4.55 15.83 16.02
C LEU A 109 -3.92 16.91 15.13
N MET A 110 -3.33 16.50 14.02
CA MET A 110 -2.60 17.42 13.16
C MET A 110 -3.49 17.95 12.03
N ARG A 111 -3.48 19.27 11.86
CA ARG A 111 -4.05 20.01 10.73
C ARG A 111 -2.94 20.62 9.86
N ASN A 112 -3.30 21.01 8.65
CA ASN A 112 -2.41 21.85 7.83
C ASN A 112 -2.61 23.32 8.19
N LEU A 113 -1.52 24.04 8.44
CA LEU A 113 -1.53 25.48 8.62
C LEU A 113 -1.49 26.18 7.26
N TRP A 114 -2.50 27.02 7.01
CA TRP A 114 -2.46 28.03 5.97
C TRP A 114 -1.80 29.29 6.55
N ALA A 115 -0.49 29.42 6.36
CA ALA A 115 0.28 30.48 7.01
C ALA A 115 0.15 31.82 6.27
N PHE A 116 0.25 31.80 4.94
CA PHE A 116 0.21 33.00 4.11
C PHE A 116 -0.14 32.68 2.65
N ASP A 117 -0.50 33.73 1.91
CA ASP A 117 -0.52 33.75 0.45
C ASP A 117 0.44 34.80 -0.09
N TRP A 118 0.84 34.66 -1.35
CA TRP A 118 1.37 35.75 -2.15
C TRP A 118 0.24 36.44 -2.88
N LYS A 119 0.09 37.76 -2.73
CA LYS A 119 -0.96 38.56 -3.38
C LYS A 119 -0.35 39.60 -4.30
N CYS A 120 -0.91 39.78 -5.49
CA CYS A 120 -0.48 40.85 -6.40
C CYS A 120 -1.48 42.03 -6.42
N PRO A 121 -1.08 43.19 -6.99
CA PRO A 121 -1.96 44.36 -7.08
C PRO A 121 -3.26 44.13 -7.86
N ASP A 122 -3.29 43.14 -8.76
CA ASP A 122 -4.47 42.80 -9.57
C ASP A 122 -5.41 41.80 -8.87
N GLY A 123 -5.08 41.40 -7.64
CA GLY A 123 -5.94 40.54 -6.80
C GLY A 123 -5.70 39.03 -6.93
N HIS A 124 -4.80 38.57 -7.81
CA HIS A 124 -4.42 37.17 -7.89
C HIS A 124 -3.66 36.72 -6.63
N THR A 125 -3.91 35.49 -6.18
CA THR A 125 -3.27 34.91 -4.99
C THR A 125 -2.58 33.59 -5.30
N ARG A 126 -1.43 33.35 -4.67
CA ARG A 126 -0.73 32.07 -4.73
C ARG A 126 -0.48 31.54 -3.31
N TYR A 127 -1.04 30.36 -3.05
CA TYR A 127 -0.91 29.65 -1.78
C TYR A 127 0.56 29.33 -1.44
N GLN A 128 1.00 29.71 -0.24
CA GLN A 128 2.29 29.39 0.42
C GLN A 128 3.29 28.59 -0.42
N SER A 129 4.12 29.32 -1.16
CA SER A 129 5.12 28.81 -2.11
C SER A 129 6.42 29.61 -2.00
N PRO A 130 7.48 29.26 -2.75
CA PRO A 130 8.63 30.13 -2.92
C PRO A 130 8.23 31.55 -3.34
N SER A 131 9.04 32.55 -2.98
CA SER A 131 8.83 33.92 -3.43
C SER A 131 8.97 34.03 -4.94
N GLY A 132 8.37 35.09 -5.50
CA GLY A 132 8.41 35.36 -6.93
C GLY A 132 7.17 36.08 -7.43
N PRO A 133 7.19 36.59 -8.67
CA PRO A 133 6.09 37.37 -9.22
C PRO A 133 4.81 36.54 -9.36
N CYS A 134 3.69 37.23 -9.57
CA CYS A 134 2.41 36.63 -9.90
C CYS A 134 2.53 35.78 -11.17
N LYS A 135 2.01 34.56 -11.16
CA LYS A 135 2.05 33.65 -12.32
C LYS A 135 1.09 34.07 -13.45
N GLU A 136 0.12 34.94 -13.13
CA GLU A 136 -0.91 35.36 -14.07
C GLU A 136 -0.59 36.73 -14.70
N CYS A 137 -0.27 37.74 -13.89
CA CYS A 137 0.02 39.09 -14.40
C CYS A 137 1.50 39.49 -14.39
N GLY A 138 2.40 38.65 -13.88
CA GLY A 138 3.85 38.91 -13.86
C GLY A 138 4.31 40.00 -12.88
N LYS A 139 3.39 40.66 -12.16
CA LYS A 139 3.72 41.72 -11.19
C LYS A 139 4.28 41.16 -9.88
N GLU A 140 4.99 41.99 -9.13
CA GLU A 140 5.47 41.65 -7.80
C GLU A 140 4.32 41.29 -6.85
N THR A 141 4.60 40.40 -5.90
CA THR A 141 3.63 39.94 -4.90
C THR A 141 4.07 40.31 -3.50
N GLU A 142 3.13 40.74 -2.68
CA GLU A 142 3.29 40.89 -1.25
C GLU A 142 2.85 39.62 -0.50
N LYS A 143 3.40 39.41 0.70
CA LYS A 143 3.04 38.27 1.55
C LYS A 143 1.87 38.66 2.45
N ASP A 144 0.73 38.03 2.24
CA ASP A 144 -0.50 38.22 3.01
C ASP A 144 -0.61 37.12 4.08
N ILE A 145 -0.41 37.46 5.35
CA ILE A 145 -0.42 36.51 6.47
C ILE A 145 -1.86 36.09 6.79
N LYS A 146 -2.13 34.78 6.76
CA LYS A 146 -3.46 34.19 7.02
C LYS A 146 -3.54 33.56 8.40
N TRP A 147 -2.58 32.70 8.73
CA TRP A 147 -2.48 31.95 9.99
C TRP A 147 -3.74 31.14 10.38
N ILE A 148 -4.26 30.33 9.44
CA ILE A 148 -5.49 29.55 9.61
C ILE A 148 -5.18 28.06 9.72
N GLY A 149 -5.50 27.44 10.86
CA GLY A 149 -5.48 25.97 11.02
C GLY A 149 -6.63 25.32 10.26
N LYS A 150 -6.35 24.82 9.04
CA LYS A 150 -7.38 24.28 8.14
C LYS A 150 -8.11 23.11 8.76
N ASP A 151 -9.43 23.06 8.60
CA ASP A 151 -10.20 21.92 9.10
C ASP A 151 -9.80 20.62 8.39
N ASN A 152 -9.46 20.65 7.09
CA ASN A 152 -8.97 19.46 6.37
C ASN A 152 -7.67 19.75 5.59
N PRO A 153 -6.75 18.77 5.48
CA PRO A 153 -6.82 17.42 6.06
C PRO A 153 -6.56 17.39 7.57
N LYS A 154 -7.13 16.39 8.26
CA LYS A 154 -6.81 16.01 9.65
C LYS A 154 -6.07 14.67 9.64
N SER A 155 -4.97 14.56 10.36
CA SER A 155 -4.27 13.29 10.56
C SER A 155 -4.39 12.86 12.01
N THR A 156 -4.81 11.62 12.23
CA THR A 156 -4.96 11.03 13.57
C THR A 156 -4.26 9.69 13.74
N SER A 157 -3.58 9.20 12.71
CA SER A 157 -2.79 7.98 12.79
C SER A 157 -1.61 8.01 11.83
N TYR A 158 -0.51 7.43 12.28
CA TYR A 158 0.76 7.40 11.59
C TYR A 158 1.43 6.04 11.75
N ARG A 159 2.25 5.67 10.78
CA ARG A 159 3.06 4.45 10.79
C ARG A 159 4.44 4.72 10.22
N PHE A 160 5.24 3.67 10.12
CA PHE A 160 6.39 3.65 9.23
C PHE A 160 6.41 2.35 8.42
N ASP A 161 7.03 2.37 7.25
CA ASP A 161 7.21 1.20 6.38
C ASP A 161 8.48 0.40 6.74
N THR A 162 8.76 -0.69 6.02
CA THR A 162 9.89 -1.60 6.23
C THR A 162 11.27 -0.94 6.12
N ASP A 163 11.35 0.29 5.61
CA ASP A 163 12.56 1.12 5.56
C ASP A 163 12.60 2.15 6.70
N MET A 164 11.74 1.99 7.70
CA MET A 164 11.56 2.91 8.83
C MET A 164 11.18 4.33 8.35
N HIS A 165 10.59 4.46 7.16
CA HIS A 165 10.16 5.75 6.64
C HIS A 165 8.74 6.08 7.11
N PHE A 166 8.57 7.28 7.66
CA PHE A 166 7.29 7.75 8.20
C PHE A 166 6.20 7.80 7.12
N GLN A 167 4.99 7.41 7.50
CA GLN A 167 3.81 7.43 6.64
C GLN A 167 2.58 7.90 7.45
N TYR A 168 1.68 8.64 6.78
CA TYR A 168 0.33 8.85 7.29
C TYR A 168 -0.50 7.57 7.11
N TRP A 169 -1.40 7.25 8.04
CA TRP A 169 -2.15 5.99 8.02
C TRP A 169 -3.67 6.22 7.95
N LYS A 170 -4.17 6.40 6.72
CA LYS A 170 -5.58 6.73 6.47
C LYS A 170 -6.53 5.58 6.84
N GLU A 171 -6.12 4.34 6.61
CA GLU A 171 -6.92 3.14 6.88
C GLU A 171 -7.14 2.99 8.39
N TRP A 172 -6.07 3.12 9.19
CA TRP A 172 -6.18 3.09 10.65
C TRP A 172 -7.04 4.24 11.19
N GLN A 173 -6.87 5.46 10.65
CA GLN A 173 -7.71 6.61 10.98
C GLN A 173 -9.18 6.41 10.60
N LYS A 174 -9.50 5.60 9.57
CA LYS A 174 -10.90 5.26 9.23
C LYS A 174 -11.48 4.25 10.22
N ALA A 175 -10.69 3.28 10.65
CA ALA A 175 -11.11 2.23 11.58
C ALA A 175 -11.26 2.72 13.04
N HIS A 176 -10.49 3.74 13.44
CA HIS A 176 -10.44 4.24 14.82
C HIS A 176 -11.02 5.65 14.91
N LYS A 177 -12.09 5.79 15.69
CA LYS A 177 -12.92 7.01 15.82
C LYS A 177 -13.10 7.46 17.26
N GLU A 178 -12.35 6.89 18.19
CA GLU A 178 -12.39 7.29 19.59
C GLU A 178 -11.86 8.72 19.77
N ASP A 179 -12.06 9.33 20.94
CA ASP A 179 -11.49 10.64 21.24
C ASP A 179 -9.97 10.62 21.40
N ILE A 180 -9.40 9.44 21.71
CA ILE A 180 -7.97 9.21 21.84
C ILE A 180 -7.66 7.89 21.17
N THR A 181 -6.73 7.89 20.22
CA THR A 181 -6.40 6.71 19.42
C THR A 181 -4.92 6.38 19.54
N GLU A 182 -4.61 5.08 19.71
CA GLU A 182 -3.24 4.58 19.60
C GLU A 182 -2.72 4.73 18.17
N THR A 183 -1.45 5.11 18.02
CA THR A 183 -0.78 5.23 16.72
C THR A 183 0.59 4.57 16.76
N MET A 184 1.00 3.93 15.67
CA MET A 184 2.30 3.25 15.60
C MET A 184 3.46 4.25 15.62
N SER A 185 3.28 5.40 14.98
CA SER A 185 4.28 6.46 14.86
C SER A 185 3.69 7.85 15.15
N LEU A 186 4.49 8.90 14.97
CA LEU A 186 4.09 10.31 14.96
C LEU A 186 4.97 11.11 14.00
N GLN A 187 4.58 12.33 13.62
CA GLN A 187 5.33 13.14 12.64
C GLN A 187 6.67 13.66 13.21
N GLY A 188 6.62 14.23 14.42
CA GLY A 188 7.77 14.78 15.15
C GLY A 188 7.68 16.29 15.37
N SER A 189 6.82 17.00 14.65
CA SER A 189 6.65 18.46 14.72
C SER A 189 5.92 18.91 15.97
N CYS A 190 5.08 18.07 16.58
CA CYS A 190 4.46 18.31 17.88
C CYS A 190 4.25 17.01 18.67
N PHE A 191 4.74 16.95 19.91
CA PHE A 191 4.42 15.88 20.86
C PHE A 191 4.68 16.32 22.30
N MET A 192 3.92 15.77 23.25
CA MET A 192 4.01 16.02 24.69
C MET A 192 4.37 14.73 25.42
N VAL A 193 5.26 14.84 26.41
CA VAL A 193 5.68 13.76 27.30
C VAL A 193 5.88 14.32 28.72
N THR A 194 5.97 13.44 29.72
CA THR A 194 6.56 13.87 30.99
C THR A 194 8.03 14.23 30.78
N ARG A 195 8.50 15.27 31.45
CA ARG A 195 9.93 15.66 31.42
C ARG A 195 10.82 14.51 31.90
N HIS A 196 10.33 13.71 32.85
CA HIS A 196 10.99 12.50 33.31
C HIS A 196 11.20 11.50 32.15
N LYS A 197 10.12 11.11 31.44
CA LYS A 197 10.24 10.17 30.32
C LYS A 197 11.06 10.71 29.15
N TYR A 198 10.99 12.02 28.89
CA TYR A 198 11.85 12.66 27.89
C TYR A 198 13.33 12.36 28.15
N LEU A 199 13.77 12.56 29.40
CA LEU A 199 15.15 12.36 29.81
C LEU A 199 15.50 10.87 29.97
N GLU A 200 14.60 10.07 30.55
CA GLU A 200 14.79 8.63 30.77
C GLU A 200 14.99 7.87 29.45
N LEU A 201 14.19 8.19 28.43
CA LEU A 201 14.23 7.51 27.14
C LEU A 201 15.22 8.14 26.16
N ASP A 202 15.90 9.21 26.55
CA ASP A 202 16.76 10.02 25.66
C ASP A 202 15.99 10.45 24.39
N LEU A 203 14.78 11.00 24.54
CA LEU A 203 13.98 11.44 23.39
C LEU A 203 14.67 12.60 22.67
N CYS A 204 14.55 12.62 21.34
CA CYS A 204 15.32 13.53 20.48
C CYS A 204 16.84 13.31 20.61
N SER A 205 17.27 12.06 20.67
CA SER A 205 18.69 11.70 20.84
C SER A 205 19.58 12.38 19.80
N GLU A 206 20.70 12.92 20.25
CA GLU A 206 21.72 13.58 19.42
C GLU A 206 22.63 12.57 18.68
N ASP A 207 22.45 11.27 18.92
CA ASP A 207 23.08 10.20 18.11
C ASP A 207 22.54 10.21 16.67
N PHE A 208 21.29 10.63 16.50
CA PHE A 208 20.71 10.93 15.21
C PHE A 208 21.23 12.27 14.67
N LYS A 209 21.41 12.35 13.35
CA LYS A 209 21.69 13.63 12.69
C LYS A 209 20.53 14.61 12.93
N SER A 210 20.86 15.91 12.94
CA SER A 210 19.99 17.01 13.33
C SER A 210 18.56 16.94 12.78
N TRP A 211 18.39 16.59 11.51
CA TRP A 211 17.09 16.57 10.83
C TRP A 211 16.66 15.16 10.37
N GLY A 212 15.37 14.87 10.51
CA GLY A 212 14.74 13.62 10.06
C GLY A 212 14.63 12.55 11.15
N GLN A 213 13.72 11.59 10.95
CA GLN A 213 13.48 10.41 11.80
C GLN A 213 13.06 10.69 13.26
N GLN A 214 12.87 11.95 13.68
CA GLN A 214 12.49 12.28 15.06
C GLN A 214 11.18 11.61 15.49
N GLY A 215 10.15 11.64 14.64
CA GLY A 215 8.88 11.00 14.97
C GLY A 215 8.96 9.48 15.13
N VAL A 216 9.70 8.80 14.23
CA VAL A 216 9.91 7.34 14.28
C VAL A 216 10.74 6.96 15.50
N GLU A 217 11.82 7.68 15.79
CA GLU A 217 12.66 7.47 16.96
C GLU A 217 11.85 7.61 18.26
N VAL A 218 11.16 8.73 18.44
CA VAL A 218 10.36 8.99 19.65
C VAL A 218 9.29 7.92 19.81
N ALA A 219 8.60 7.54 18.73
CA ALA A 219 7.57 6.51 18.79
C ALA A 219 8.14 5.12 19.13
N CYS A 220 9.23 4.70 18.49
CA CYS A 220 9.88 3.41 18.79
C CYS A 220 10.37 3.37 20.24
N LYS A 221 11.03 4.42 20.72
CA LYS A 221 11.49 4.48 22.11
C LYS A 221 10.36 4.41 23.12
N THR A 222 9.24 5.07 22.83
CA THR A 222 8.05 5.03 23.68
C THR A 222 7.44 3.62 23.71
N TRP A 223 7.15 3.04 22.54
CA TRP A 223 6.51 1.73 22.46
C TRP A 223 7.38 0.59 23.01
N LEU A 224 8.66 0.58 22.63
CA LEU A 224 9.59 -0.50 22.98
C LEU A 224 10.01 -0.47 24.44
N SER A 225 9.94 0.68 25.12
CA SER A 225 10.19 0.78 26.57
C SER A 225 8.97 0.38 27.43
N GLY A 226 7.82 0.12 26.81
CA GLY A 226 6.60 -0.32 27.50
C GLY A 226 5.46 0.72 27.49
N GLY A 227 5.76 1.96 27.10
CA GLY A 227 4.79 3.05 27.00
C GLY A 227 3.87 2.93 25.78
N SER A 228 3.13 4.02 25.52
CA SER A 228 2.17 4.11 24.40
C SER A 228 2.25 5.45 23.68
N VAL A 229 2.00 5.44 22.37
CA VAL A 229 1.92 6.65 21.54
C VAL A 229 0.46 6.90 21.18
N MET A 230 -0.04 8.06 21.58
CA MET A 230 -1.46 8.40 21.51
C MET A 230 -1.69 9.69 20.73
N VAL A 231 -2.84 9.80 20.07
CA VAL A 231 -3.32 11.03 19.44
C VAL A 231 -4.59 11.53 20.14
N ASN A 232 -4.63 12.82 20.53
CA ASN A 232 -5.82 13.44 21.10
C ASN A 232 -6.69 14.08 20.02
N HIS A 233 -7.94 13.64 19.87
CA HIS A 233 -8.88 14.19 18.89
C HIS A 233 -9.69 15.37 19.43
N LYS A 234 -9.67 15.61 20.75
CA LYS A 234 -10.40 16.71 21.41
C LYS A 234 -9.73 18.08 21.20
N THR A 235 -8.52 18.10 20.65
CA THR A 235 -7.72 19.31 20.41
C THR A 235 -6.79 19.12 19.23
N TRP A 236 -6.31 20.22 18.64
CA TRP A 236 -5.49 20.18 17.42
C TRP A 236 -4.29 21.12 17.49
N TYR A 237 -3.29 20.81 16.67
CA TYR A 237 -2.28 21.77 16.22
C TYR A 237 -2.25 21.78 14.69
N ALA A 238 -1.88 22.90 14.10
CA ALA A 238 -1.73 23.07 12.67
C ALA A 238 -0.26 23.33 12.34
N HIS A 239 0.27 22.60 11.35
CA HIS A 239 1.67 22.68 10.92
C HIS A 239 1.80 23.21 9.49
N MET A 240 2.75 24.11 9.24
CA MET A 240 3.04 24.61 7.90
C MET A 240 4.00 23.68 7.15
N PHE A 241 3.48 22.94 6.17
CA PHE A 241 4.28 22.07 5.31
C PHE A 241 5.07 22.84 4.25
N ARG A 242 6.37 22.55 4.17
CA ARG A 242 7.32 23.12 3.20
C ARG A 242 7.73 22.05 2.19
N THR A 243 7.06 21.99 1.03
CA THR A 243 7.27 20.92 0.02
C THR A 243 7.84 21.42 -1.32
N GLN A 244 8.04 22.73 -1.49
CA GLN A 244 8.34 23.34 -2.79
C GLN A 244 9.79 23.81 -2.98
N GLY A 245 10.65 23.71 -1.96
CA GLY A 245 12.05 24.10 -2.04
C GLY A 245 12.27 25.63 -2.11
N GLY A 246 13.40 26.05 -2.68
CA GLY A 246 13.76 27.47 -2.80
C GLY A 246 13.93 28.17 -1.44
N ASP A 247 13.49 29.43 -1.36
CA ASP A 247 13.43 30.21 -0.13
C ASP A 247 12.28 29.79 0.82
N PHE A 248 11.44 28.84 0.38
CA PHE A 248 10.40 28.20 1.18
C PHE A 248 10.81 26.78 1.63
N SER A 249 12.11 26.49 1.66
CA SER A 249 12.68 25.21 2.11
C SER A 249 12.84 25.13 3.64
N PHE A 250 13.27 23.97 4.14
CA PHE A 250 13.49 23.75 5.57
C PHE A 250 14.65 24.61 6.08
N PRO A 251 14.52 25.30 7.24
CA PRO A 251 15.60 26.14 7.75
C PRO A 251 16.82 25.36 8.28
N TYR A 252 16.58 24.13 8.73
CA TYR A 252 17.64 23.20 9.11
C TYR A 252 18.20 22.51 7.87
N ARG A 253 19.53 22.35 7.84
CA ARG A 253 20.21 21.58 6.81
C ARG A 253 19.74 20.11 6.87
N ASN A 254 19.29 19.58 5.74
CA ASN A 254 18.70 18.25 5.63
C ASN A 254 19.26 17.45 4.44
N PRO A 255 20.58 17.19 4.39
CA PRO A 255 21.18 16.57 3.22
C PRO A 255 20.71 15.11 3.10
N GLY A 256 20.35 14.69 1.88
CA GLY A 256 19.67 13.40 1.66
C GLY A 256 20.43 12.18 2.18
N ASN A 257 21.76 12.21 2.17
CA ASN A 257 22.62 11.17 2.73
C ASN A 257 22.47 11.03 4.26
N GLU A 258 22.31 12.13 5.00
CA GLU A 258 22.07 12.09 6.45
C GLU A 258 20.67 11.57 6.79
N VAL A 259 19.67 11.88 5.96
CA VAL A 259 18.32 11.33 6.09
C VAL A 259 18.32 9.81 5.87
N VAL A 260 19.07 9.33 4.89
CA VAL A 260 19.28 7.88 4.65
C VAL A 260 20.03 7.24 5.83
N ALA A 261 21.09 7.90 6.34
CA ALA A 261 21.84 7.40 7.49
C ALA A 261 20.97 7.28 8.76
N ASN A 262 20.12 8.27 9.03
CA ASN A 262 19.16 8.22 10.15
C ASN A 262 18.14 7.07 10.00
N ARG A 263 17.69 6.76 8.77
CA ARG A 263 16.81 5.59 8.52
C ARG A 263 17.52 4.27 8.78
N ALA A 264 18.73 4.11 8.23
CA ALA A 264 19.55 2.93 8.46
C ALA A 264 19.85 2.73 9.95
N TYR A 265 20.18 3.81 10.66
CA TYR A 265 20.41 3.77 12.10
C TYR A 265 19.15 3.40 12.90
N SER A 266 17.98 3.95 12.57
CA SER A 266 16.70 3.56 13.19
C SER A 266 16.41 2.07 12.99
N LYS A 267 16.66 1.56 11.78
CA LYS A 267 16.45 0.15 11.44
C LYS A 267 17.40 -0.76 12.22
N ASP A 268 18.68 -0.42 12.27
CA ASP A 268 19.66 -1.18 13.05
C ASP A 268 19.34 -1.17 14.56
N LEU A 269 18.99 0.00 15.08
CA LEU A 269 18.75 0.20 16.51
C LEU A 269 17.47 -0.46 16.99
N PHE A 270 16.35 -0.24 16.28
CA PHE A 270 15.03 -0.71 16.70
C PHE A 270 14.69 -2.06 16.07
N ALA A 271 14.65 -2.17 14.74
CA ALA A 271 14.32 -3.43 14.08
C ALA A 271 15.38 -4.53 14.30
N GLY A 272 16.63 -4.14 14.61
CA GLY A 272 17.68 -5.05 15.06
C GLY A 272 17.64 -5.39 16.55
N ASP A 273 16.65 -4.92 17.32
CA ASP A 273 16.52 -5.13 18.77
C ASP A 273 17.76 -4.72 19.59
N LYS A 274 18.47 -3.65 19.18
CA LYS A 274 19.72 -3.20 19.79
C LYS A 274 19.54 -2.06 20.80
N TRP A 275 18.38 -1.44 20.87
CA TRP A 275 18.15 -0.34 21.81
C TRP A 275 18.10 -0.84 23.27
N PRO A 276 18.98 -0.36 24.17
CA PRO A 276 19.20 -0.97 25.48
C PRO A 276 18.04 -0.81 26.47
N LEU A 277 17.17 0.19 26.28
CA LEU A 277 16.02 0.44 27.16
C LEU A 277 14.74 -0.29 26.70
N ALA A 278 14.83 -1.10 25.65
CA ALA A 278 13.69 -1.86 25.16
C ALA A 278 13.29 -2.97 26.15
N THR A 279 12.04 -2.96 26.58
CA THR A 279 11.38 -4.04 27.34
C THR A 279 10.54 -4.95 26.44
N ARG A 280 10.29 -4.54 25.19
CA ARG A 280 9.60 -5.30 24.15
C ARG A 280 10.48 -5.44 22.92
N LYS A 281 10.37 -6.58 22.23
CA LYS A 281 10.99 -6.80 20.92
C LYS A 281 10.31 -5.96 19.85
N PHE A 282 11.02 -5.58 18.81
CA PHE A 282 10.46 -4.82 17.71
C PHE A 282 9.32 -5.56 17.00
N GLN A 283 9.40 -6.89 16.91
CA GLN A 283 8.31 -7.71 16.35
C GLN A 283 6.98 -7.50 17.10
N TRP A 284 7.01 -7.26 18.42
CA TRP A 284 5.79 -6.95 19.17
C TRP A 284 5.08 -5.69 18.64
N LEU A 285 5.85 -4.67 18.23
CA LEU A 285 5.29 -3.43 17.67
C LEU A 285 4.65 -3.71 16.30
N ILE A 286 5.27 -4.57 15.50
CA ILE A 286 4.71 -5.02 14.22
C ILE A 286 3.43 -5.82 14.45
N ASP A 287 3.43 -6.80 15.35
CA ASP A 287 2.28 -7.66 15.64
C ASP A 287 1.10 -6.84 16.22
N LYS A 288 1.38 -5.86 17.08
CA LYS A 288 0.35 -4.99 17.69
C LYS A 288 -0.43 -4.21 16.64
N PHE A 289 0.24 -3.65 15.64
CA PHE A 289 -0.37 -2.75 14.66
C PHE A 289 -0.70 -3.44 13.33
N ASN A 290 -0.02 -4.56 13.02
CA ASN A 290 -0.04 -5.23 11.73
C ASN A 290 0.00 -4.25 10.53
N PRO A 291 1.00 -3.35 10.46
CA PRO A 291 1.06 -2.32 9.44
C PRO A 291 1.27 -2.93 8.04
N PRO A 292 0.69 -2.33 6.98
CA PRO A 292 0.89 -2.82 5.60
C PRO A 292 2.37 -2.90 5.21
N GLY A 293 2.74 -4.03 4.61
CA GLY A 293 4.10 -4.30 4.12
C GLY A 293 5.03 -4.99 5.11
N TRP A 294 4.61 -5.21 6.37
CA TRP A 294 5.44 -5.81 7.42
C TRP A 294 5.18 -7.30 7.72
N GLY A 295 4.21 -7.93 7.05
CA GLY A 295 3.99 -9.37 7.12
C GLY A 295 5.00 -10.15 6.26
N ASP A 296 5.06 -11.48 6.44
CA ASP A 296 5.74 -12.35 5.49
C ASP A 296 5.22 -12.10 4.08
N ALA A 297 6.11 -12.13 3.08
CA ALA A 297 5.68 -12.12 1.69
C ALA A 297 4.70 -13.29 1.50
N PRO A 298 3.54 -13.08 0.85
CA PRO A 298 2.58 -14.15 0.67
C PRO A 298 3.25 -15.30 -0.06
N THR A 299 3.07 -16.50 0.48
CA THR A 299 3.53 -17.73 -0.16
C THR A 299 2.76 -17.93 -1.47
N LYS A 300 3.42 -18.47 -2.50
CA LYS A 300 2.86 -18.65 -3.84
C LYS A 300 2.83 -20.13 -4.20
N GLY A 301 1.74 -20.59 -4.80
CA GLY A 301 1.59 -21.94 -5.31
C GLY A 301 0.92 -21.96 -6.69
N ILE A 302 1.05 -23.09 -7.37
CA ILE A 302 0.47 -23.33 -8.70
C ILE A 302 -0.65 -24.36 -8.56
N LEU A 303 -1.83 -24.03 -9.07
CA LEU A 303 -2.96 -24.95 -9.20
C LEU A 303 -3.06 -25.43 -10.65
N TYR A 304 -2.63 -26.66 -10.89
CA TYR A 304 -2.76 -27.33 -12.17
C TYR A 304 -4.01 -28.22 -12.20
N TYR A 305 -4.79 -28.17 -13.26
CA TYR A 305 -5.95 -29.04 -13.41
C TYR A 305 -6.09 -29.56 -14.85
N THR A 306 -6.49 -30.84 -15.00
CA THR A 306 -6.54 -31.50 -16.30
C THR A 306 -7.59 -32.61 -16.35
N THR A 307 -8.21 -32.80 -17.51
CA THR A 307 -9.06 -33.98 -17.78
C THR A 307 -8.25 -35.22 -18.18
N ASN A 308 -6.93 -35.08 -18.37
CA ASN A 308 -6.03 -36.11 -18.94
C ASN A 308 -6.43 -36.55 -20.36
N GLN A 309 -7.14 -35.70 -21.11
CA GLN A 309 -7.51 -35.95 -22.51
C GLN A 309 -6.62 -35.22 -23.52
N LEU A 310 -5.82 -34.26 -23.05
CA LEU A 310 -4.82 -33.58 -23.89
C LEU A 310 -3.76 -34.57 -24.36
N ASP A 311 -3.20 -34.34 -25.55
CA ASP A 311 -2.06 -35.12 -26.04
C ASP A 311 -0.91 -35.05 -25.02
N GLU A 312 -0.47 -36.22 -24.56
CA GLU A 312 0.51 -36.33 -23.48
C GLU A 312 1.85 -35.64 -23.81
N ARG A 313 2.20 -35.51 -25.10
CA ARG A 313 3.42 -34.79 -25.51
C ARG A 313 3.33 -33.30 -25.20
N ILE A 314 2.15 -32.72 -25.42
CA ILE A 314 1.86 -31.32 -25.10
C ILE A 314 1.78 -31.17 -23.58
N ALA A 315 0.99 -32.02 -22.92
CA ALA A 315 0.77 -31.96 -21.49
C ALA A 315 2.07 -32.11 -20.68
N GLN A 316 2.95 -33.03 -21.06
CA GLN A 316 4.24 -33.23 -20.39
C GLN A 316 5.13 -31.98 -20.50
N GLN A 317 5.16 -31.31 -21.65
CA GLN A 317 5.96 -30.09 -21.82
C GLN A 317 5.46 -28.94 -20.97
N CYS A 318 4.15 -28.74 -20.88
CA CYS A 318 3.56 -27.80 -19.93
C CYS A 318 4.02 -28.09 -18.50
N ARG A 319 3.91 -29.34 -18.06
CA ARG A 319 4.33 -29.76 -16.72
C ARG A 319 5.83 -29.55 -16.48
N ASP A 320 6.68 -29.84 -17.45
CA ASP A 320 8.13 -29.61 -17.36
C ASP A 320 8.46 -28.13 -17.16
N TYR A 321 7.70 -27.21 -17.76
CA TYR A 321 7.87 -25.77 -17.56
C TYR A 321 7.30 -25.29 -16.23
N LEU A 322 6.19 -25.86 -15.76
CA LEU A 322 5.65 -25.54 -14.43
C LEU A 322 6.66 -25.88 -13.31
N ILE A 323 7.40 -26.98 -13.44
CA ILE A 323 8.44 -27.39 -12.47
C ILE A 323 9.57 -26.34 -12.38
N LYS A 324 9.90 -25.65 -13.48
CA LYS A 324 10.95 -24.61 -13.51
C LYS A 324 10.58 -23.37 -12.67
N ALA A 325 9.32 -23.20 -12.28
CA ALA A 325 8.90 -22.12 -11.40
C ALA A 325 9.45 -22.26 -9.97
N HIS A 326 9.86 -23.47 -9.57
CA HIS A 326 10.29 -23.79 -8.21
C HIS A 326 9.25 -23.40 -7.13
N LEU A 327 7.97 -23.44 -7.48
CA LEU A 327 6.86 -23.22 -6.57
C LEU A 327 6.18 -24.56 -6.20
N PRO A 328 5.53 -24.65 -5.03
CA PRO A 328 4.62 -25.75 -4.72
C PRO A 328 3.55 -25.89 -5.81
N ILE A 329 3.35 -27.12 -6.30
CA ILE A 329 2.33 -27.46 -7.30
C ILE A 329 1.31 -28.38 -6.63
N THR A 330 0.03 -27.99 -6.66
CA THR A 330 -1.10 -28.90 -6.43
C THR A 330 -1.73 -29.20 -7.78
N SER A 331 -1.84 -30.49 -8.10
CA SER A 331 -2.38 -30.93 -9.38
C SER A 331 -3.68 -31.70 -9.18
N VAL A 332 -4.70 -31.43 -9.99
CA VAL A 332 -5.99 -32.13 -9.91
C VAL A 332 -6.33 -32.73 -11.27
N SER A 333 -6.56 -34.04 -11.30
CA SER A 333 -6.64 -34.80 -12.54
C SER A 333 -7.76 -35.86 -12.49
N LEU A 334 -8.14 -36.39 -13.64
CA LEU A 334 -9.08 -37.52 -13.74
C LEU A 334 -8.36 -38.88 -13.83
N LYS A 335 -7.04 -38.84 -14.01
CA LYS A 335 -6.13 -40.00 -13.94
C LYS A 335 -4.89 -39.64 -13.11
N PRO A 336 -4.24 -40.61 -12.46
CA PRO A 336 -3.01 -40.36 -11.71
C PRO A 336 -1.94 -39.65 -12.54
N LEU A 337 -1.32 -38.63 -11.97
CA LEU A 337 -0.12 -37.98 -12.51
C LEU A 337 1.07 -38.31 -11.59
N GLU A 338 1.82 -39.35 -11.95
CA GLU A 338 2.98 -39.75 -11.18
C GLU A 338 4.04 -38.64 -11.17
N HIS A 339 4.61 -38.40 -9.99
CA HIS A 339 5.71 -37.46 -9.78
C HIS A 339 5.44 -35.98 -10.15
N PHE A 340 4.17 -35.55 -10.19
CA PHE A 340 3.83 -34.17 -10.51
C PHE A 340 3.02 -33.45 -9.41
N GLY A 341 3.75 -32.73 -8.55
CA GLY A 341 3.17 -31.98 -7.45
C GLY A 341 2.42 -32.87 -6.44
N ASN A 342 1.55 -32.26 -5.64
CA ASN A 342 0.58 -32.97 -4.82
C ASN A 342 -0.66 -33.32 -5.68
N ASN A 343 -0.70 -34.52 -6.24
CA ASN A 343 -1.75 -34.93 -7.16
C ASN A 343 -3.01 -35.45 -6.45
N ILE A 344 -4.15 -34.87 -6.80
CA ILE A 344 -5.49 -35.28 -6.38
C ILE A 344 -6.21 -35.84 -7.60
N VAL A 345 -6.66 -37.09 -7.51
CA VAL A 345 -7.39 -37.75 -8.59
C VAL A 345 -8.89 -37.76 -8.26
N LEU A 346 -9.71 -37.23 -9.16
CA LEU A 346 -11.16 -37.28 -9.05
C LEU A 346 -11.72 -38.32 -10.02
N ASP A 347 -12.59 -39.19 -9.52
CA ASP A 347 -13.33 -40.16 -10.32
C ASP A 347 -14.62 -39.53 -10.87
N LEU A 348 -14.48 -38.71 -11.91
CA LEU A 348 -15.56 -37.93 -12.52
C LEU A 348 -15.42 -37.90 -14.04
N GLU A 349 -16.54 -37.76 -14.75
CA GLU A 349 -16.52 -37.56 -16.20
C GLU A 349 -16.12 -36.12 -16.57
N PRO A 350 -15.41 -35.88 -17.68
CA PRO A 350 -15.05 -34.54 -18.14
C PRO A 350 -16.26 -33.62 -18.36
N GLY A 351 -16.16 -32.37 -17.89
CA GLY A 351 -17.21 -31.38 -18.08
C GLY A 351 -17.01 -30.11 -17.25
N LEU A 352 -17.90 -29.12 -17.44
CA LEU A 352 -17.83 -27.81 -16.77
C LEU A 352 -17.98 -27.90 -15.24
N LEU A 353 -18.86 -28.79 -14.78
CA LEU A 353 -19.01 -29.09 -13.35
C LEU A 353 -17.73 -29.71 -12.81
N THR A 354 -17.15 -30.68 -13.54
CA THR A 354 -15.93 -31.37 -13.16
C THR A 354 -14.75 -30.42 -13.07
N MET A 355 -14.55 -29.53 -14.04
CA MET A 355 -13.51 -28.48 -13.98
C MET A 355 -13.66 -27.62 -12.72
N THR A 356 -14.89 -27.20 -12.38
CA THR A 356 -15.15 -26.42 -11.16
C THR A 356 -14.81 -27.22 -9.89
N LYS A 357 -15.16 -28.52 -9.86
CA LYS A 357 -14.80 -29.43 -8.76
C LYS A 357 -13.29 -29.67 -8.67
N GLN A 358 -12.59 -29.77 -9.80
CA GLN A 358 -11.14 -29.92 -9.84
C GLN A 358 -10.44 -28.69 -9.25
N ILE A 359 -10.84 -27.49 -9.67
CA ILE A 359 -10.32 -26.24 -9.14
C ILE A 359 -10.56 -26.16 -7.63
N LEU A 360 -11.79 -26.44 -7.18
CA LEU A 360 -12.12 -26.35 -5.75
C LEU A 360 -11.34 -27.37 -4.91
N ALA A 361 -11.25 -28.63 -5.35
CA ALA A 361 -10.48 -29.66 -4.66
C ALA A 361 -9.00 -29.28 -4.50
N GLY A 362 -8.42 -28.66 -5.53
CA GLY A 362 -7.05 -28.17 -5.47
C GLY A 362 -6.88 -27.00 -4.51
N LEU A 363 -7.76 -25.98 -4.62
CA LEU A 363 -7.73 -24.82 -3.71
C LEU A 363 -7.89 -25.21 -2.23
N GLU A 364 -8.71 -26.21 -1.93
CA GLU A 364 -8.93 -26.70 -0.57
C GLU A 364 -7.71 -27.48 -0.01
N ALA A 365 -6.90 -28.08 -0.88
CA ALA A 365 -5.70 -28.81 -0.49
C ALA A 365 -4.44 -27.93 -0.40
N MET A 366 -4.38 -26.85 -1.18
CA MET A 366 -3.27 -25.89 -1.16
C MET A 366 -3.14 -25.21 0.21
N LYS A 367 -1.93 -24.77 0.57
CA LYS A 367 -1.66 -24.01 1.81
C LYS A 367 -1.16 -22.60 1.54
N GLU A 368 -0.82 -22.32 0.29
CA GLU A 368 -0.21 -21.08 -0.16
C GLU A 368 -1.23 -19.93 -0.20
N ASP A 369 -0.77 -18.72 0.13
CA ASP A 369 -1.62 -17.52 0.17
C ASP A 369 -2.10 -17.10 -1.22
N VAL A 370 -1.21 -17.17 -2.22
CA VAL A 370 -1.43 -16.74 -3.59
C VAL A 370 -1.37 -17.94 -4.53
N VAL A 371 -2.36 -18.04 -5.41
CA VAL A 371 -2.52 -19.17 -6.34
C VAL A 371 -2.43 -18.67 -7.77
N PHE A 372 -1.51 -19.23 -8.54
CA PHE A 372 -1.45 -19.13 -9.99
C PHE A 372 -2.24 -20.28 -10.60
N MET A 373 -3.22 -19.96 -11.45
CA MET A 373 -3.99 -20.96 -12.18
C MET A 373 -3.16 -21.46 -13.35
N ALA A 374 -3.10 -22.78 -13.55
CA ALA A 374 -2.36 -23.39 -14.64
C ALA A 374 -3.22 -24.39 -15.42
N GLU A 375 -3.52 -24.05 -16.66
CA GLU A 375 -4.16 -24.95 -17.63
C GLU A 375 -3.13 -25.88 -18.31
N HIS A 376 -3.62 -27.01 -18.81
CA HIS A 376 -2.79 -28.12 -19.27
C HIS A 376 -2.13 -27.95 -20.64
N ASP A 377 -2.53 -26.94 -21.41
CA ASP A 377 -2.12 -26.61 -22.77
C ASP A 377 -1.41 -25.24 -22.85
N VAL A 378 -0.91 -24.73 -21.72
CA VAL A 378 -0.22 -23.43 -21.65
C VAL A 378 1.21 -23.60 -21.14
N LEU A 379 2.18 -23.01 -21.85
CA LEU A 379 3.56 -22.86 -21.40
C LEU A 379 3.71 -21.54 -20.64
N TYR A 380 4.10 -21.64 -19.37
CA TYR A 380 4.29 -20.47 -18.50
C TYR A 380 5.77 -20.11 -18.42
N HIS A 381 6.11 -18.86 -18.75
CA HIS A 381 7.48 -18.40 -18.57
C HIS A 381 7.75 -18.18 -17.05
N PRO A 382 8.95 -18.49 -16.51
CA PRO A 382 9.25 -18.30 -15.09
C PRO A 382 8.99 -16.87 -14.55
N THR A 383 9.11 -15.85 -15.41
CA THR A 383 8.83 -14.45 -15.03
C THR A 383 7.35 -14.17 -14.74
N HIS A 384 6.42 -15.04 -15.15
CA HIS A 384 5.02 -15.00 -14.75
C HIS A 384 4.83 -15.07 -13.23
N TYR A 385 5.64 -15.90 -12.57
CA TYR A 385 5.53 -16.18 -11.14
C TYR A 385 6.19 -15.13 -10.24
N LEU A 386 6.91 -14.16 -10.83
CA LEU A 386 7.53 -13.05 -10.10
C LEU A 386 6.49 -12.06 -9.57
N PHE A 387 5.31 -11.99 -10.19
CA PHE A 387 4.22 -11.10 -9.78
C PHE A 387 3.66 -11.46 -8.39
N THR A 388 3.34 -10.45 -7.58
CA THR A 388 2.68 -10.62 -6.28
C THR A 388 1.47 -9.69 -6.22
N PRO A 389 0.24 -10.23 -6.06
CA PRO A 389 -0.96 -9.43 -5.86
C PRO A 389 -0.84 -8.45 -4.68
N GLU A 390 -1.10 -7.16 -4.92
CA GLU A 390 -1.09 -6.13 -3.87
C GLU A 390 -2.32 -6.18 -2.96
N LYS A 391 -3.48 -6.57 -3.54
CA LYS A 391 -4.78 -6.61 -2.88
C LYS A 391 -5.30 -8.04 -2.79
N LYS A 392 -5.95 -8.37 -1.67
CA LYS A 392 -6.50 -9.71 -1.44
C LYS A 392 -7.82 -9.94 -2.19
N ASP A 393 -8.61 -8.91 -2.38
CA ASP A 393 -9.97 -8.89 -2.92
C ASP A 393 -10.03 -8.50 -4.41
N VAL A 394 -8.98 -8.81 -5.17
CA VAL A 394 -8.87 -8.52 -6.61
C VAL A 394 -8.34 -9.75 -7.35
N TYR A 395 -8.89 -10.00 -8.54
CA TYR A 395 -8.34 -10.98 -9.50
C TYR A 395 -7.29 -10.30 -10.38
N TYR A 396 -6.13 -10.90 -10.54
CA TYR A 396 -5.09 -10.39 -11.41
C TYR A 396 -4.91 -11.29 -12.63
N TYR A 397 -4.72 -10.69 -13.81
CA TYR A 397 -4.54 -11.40 -15.06
C TYR A 397 -3.24 -11.02 -15.76
N ASN A 398 -2.43 -12.02 -16.12
CA ASN A 398 -1.28 -11.80 -16.99
C ASN A 398 -1.77 -11.61 -18.44
N THR A 399 -1.73 -10.37 -18.93
CA THR A 399 -2.16 -10.06 -20.30
C THR A 399 -1.04 -10.27 -21.33
N ASN A 400 0.19 -10.56 -20.89
CA ASN A 400 1.30 -10.92 -21.77
C ASN A 400 1.22 -12.42 -22.13
N SER A 401 0.29 -12.78 -23.03
CA SER A 401 0.07 -14.16 -23.46
C SER A 401 -0.16 -14.26 -24.97
N TRP A 402 0.56 -15.16 -25.62
CA TRP A 402 0.41 -15.48 -27.05
C TRP A 402 -0.41 -16.75 -27.23
N MET A 403 -1.31 -16.77 -28.21
CA MET A 403 -1.91 -18.00 -28.70
C MET A 403 -1.08 -18.51 -29.87
N LEU A 404 -0.68 -19.78 -29.84
CA LEU A 404 0.20 -20.37 -30.84
C LEU A 404 -0.46 -21.57 -31.48
N ARG A 405 -0.68 -21.52 -32.79
CA ARG A 405 -1.22 -22.64 -33.56
C ARG A 405 -0.11 -23.65 -33.84
N LEU A 406 -0.23 -24.86 -33.28
CA LEU A 406 0.80 -25.89 -33.41
C LEU A 406 0.92 -26.48 -34.82
N GLU A 407 -0.12 -26.36 -35.65
CA GLU A 407 -0.12 -26.94 -37.00
C GLU A 407 0.84 -26.24 -37.97
N ASP A 408 1.04 -24.92 -37.84
CA ASP A 408 1.80 -24.11 -38.77
C ASP A 408 2.69 -23.05 -38.09
N GLY A 409 2.72 -22.98 -36.76
CA GLY A 409 3.56 -22.04 -36.01
C GLY A 409 3.05 -20.59 -36.03
N HIS A 410 1.82 -20.38 -36.49
CA HIS A 410 1.22 -19.06 -36.50
C HIS A 410 0.87 -18.60 -35.07
N GLY A 411 1.50 -17.51 -34.63
CA GLY A 411 1.30 -16.91 -33.31
C GLY A 411 0.45 -15.66 -33.39
N LEU A 412 -0.48 -15.52 -32.44
CA LEU A 412 -1.37 -14.37 -32.32
C LEU A 412 -1.31 -13.80 -30.90
N PHE A 413 -1.13 -12.49 -30.80
CA PHE A 413 -1.22 -11.71 -29.57
C PHE A 413 -2.28 -10.64 -29.69
N TYR A 414 -3.10 -10.52 -28.65
CA TYR A 414 -3.87 -9.34 -28.31
C TYR A 414 -4.06 -9.33 -26.79
N GLU A 415 -4.22 -8.14 -26.20
CA GLU A 415 -4.47 -8.05 -24.76
C GLU A 415 -5.81 -8.69 -24.41
N HIS A 416 -5.77 -9.71 -23.57
CA HIS A 416 -6.95 -10.40 -23.09
C HIS A 416 -6.71 -10.99 -21.71
N GLN A 417 -7.82 -11.21 -21.01
CA GLN A 417 -7.84 -11.85 -19.70
C GLN A 417 -8.37 -13.25 -19.89
N SER A 418 -7.55 -14.26 -19.57
CA SER A 418 -7.90 -15.67 -19.64
C SER A 418 -7.76 -16.30 -18.25
N LEU A 419 -8.52 -17.37 -18.01
CA LEU A 419 -8.42 -18.11 -16.75
C LEU A 419 -7.01 -18.69 -16.54
N SER A 420 -6.35 -19.14 -17.61
CA SER A 420 -4.94 -19.54 -17.62
C SER A 420 -3.97 -18.43 -17.18
N GLY A 421 -4.29 -17.16 -17.38
CA GLY A 421 -3.45 -16.04 -16.92
C GLY A 421 -3.74 -15.58 -15.49
N MET A 422 -4.68 -16.22 -14.78
CA MET A 422 -5.22 -15.70 -13.53
C MET A 422 -4.32 -16.02 -12.31
N VAL A 423 -4.15 -15.02 -11.46
CA VAL A 423 -3.55 -15.13 -10.13
C VAL A 423 -4.37 -14.35 -9.11
N ALA A 424 -4.62 -14.95 -7.94
CA ALA A 424 -5.33 -14.28 -6.85
C ALA A 424 -5.00 -14.93 -5.50
N TYR A 425 -5.46 -14.31 -4.41
CA TYR A 425 -5.38 -14.94 -3.10
C TYR A 425 -6.30 -16.17 -3.01
N ARG A 426 -5.82 -17.24 -2.37
CA ARG A 426 -6.50 -18.53 -2.25
C ARG A 426 -7.91 -18.39 -1.66
N GLU A 427 -8.09 -17.58 -0.61
CA GLU A 427 -9.40 -17.37 0.02
C GLU A 427 -10.42 -16.71 -0.91
N THR A 428 -9.95 -15.79 -1.76
CA THR A 428 -10.77 -15.12 -2.77
C THR A 428 -11.22 -16.12 -3.84
N LEU A 429 -10.34 -17.01 -4.27
CA LEU A 429 -10.67 -18.09 -5.20
C LEU A 429 -11.62 -19.10 -4.56
N LEU A 430 -11.37 -19.53 -3.31
CA LEU A 430 -12.25 -20.46 -2.59
C LEU A 430 -13.67 -19.91 -2.48
N THR A 431 -13.81 -18.64 -2.11
CA THR A 431 -15.12 -17.98 -2.01
C THR A 431 -15.85 -17.99 -3.35
N HIS A 432 -15.16 -17.59 -4.43
CA HIS A 432 -15.71 -17.60 -5.78
C HIS A 432 -16.13 -19.00 -6.23
N TYR A 433 -15.23 -19.97 -6.17
CA TYR A 433 -15.46 -21.29 -6.74
C TYR A 433 -16.47 -22.12 -5.94
N ARG A 434 -16.62 -21.88 -4.63
CA ARG A 434 -17.72 -22.45 -3.83
C ARG A 434 -19.07 -21.91 -4.28
N GLU A 435 -19.19 -20.60 -4.45
CA GLU A 435 -20.44 -20.00 -4.93
C GLU A 435 -20.74 -20.40 -6.38
N ARG A 436 -19.70 -20.48 -7.22
CA ARG A 436 -19.83 -21.00 -8.58
C ARG A 436 -20.36 -22.43 -8.60
N LEU A 437 -19.79 -23.32 -7.80
CA LEU A 437 -20.24 -24.72 -7.71
C LEU A 437 -21.72 -24.79 -7.31
N ARG A 438 -22.10 -24.06 -6.24
CA ARG A 438 -23.49 -23.98 -5.76
C ARG A 438 -24.45 -23.53 -6.86
N ARG A 439 -24.07 -22.54 -7.66
CA ARG A 439 -24.90 -22.04 -8.78
C ARG A 439 -25.00 -23.03 -9.93
N ILE A 440 -23.90 -23.70 -10.30
CA ILE A 440 -23.93 -24.74 -11.34
C ILE A 440 -24.85 -25.89 -10.92
N GLU A 441 -24.75 -26.34 -9.67
CA GLU A 441 -25.62 -27.41 -9.14
C GLU A 441 -27.10 -27.00 -9.13
N ALA A 442 -27.40 -25.74 -8.79
CA ALA A 442 -28.75 -25.21 -8.87
C ALA A 442 -29.31 -25.20 -10.30
N LEU A 443 -28.49 -24.78 -11.29
CA LEU A 443 -28.87 -24.79 -12.70
C LEU A 443 -29.11 -26.21 -13.21
N ILE A 444 -28.30 -27.19 -12.79
CA ILE A 444 -28.50 -28.60 -13.16
C ILE A 444 -29.83 -29.11 -12.58
N ALA A 445 -30.09 -28.88 -11.30
CA ALA A 445 -31.34 -29.31 -10.66
C ALA A 445 -32.59 -28.66 -11.30
N GLU A 446 -32.48 -27.41 -11.75
CA GLU A 446 -33.53 -26.75 -12.52
C GLU A 446 -33.72 -27.38 -13.91
N ALA A 447 -32.62 -27.63 -14.62
CA ALA A 447 -32.66 -28.24 -15.96
C ALA A 447 -33.27 -29.64 -15.94
N GLU A 448 -33.06 -30.43 -14.89
CA GLU A 448 -33.71 -31.72 -14.69
C GLU A 448 -35.24 -31.61 -14.61
N GLN A 449 -35.76 -30.48 -14.14
CA GLN A 449 -37.20 -30.22 -14.03
C GLN A 449 -37.80 -29.57 -15.29
N ASN A 450 -36.95 -29.00 -16.15
CA ASN A 450 -37.34 -28.16 -17.28
C ASN A 450 -36.74 -28.66 -18.61
N ASP A 451 -36.71 -29.97 -18.83
CA ASP A 451 -36.28 -30.61 -20.09
C ASP A 451 -34.92 -30.09 -20.63
N GLY A 452 -33.94 -29.95 -19.73
CA GLY A 452 -32.59 -29.49 -20.05
C GLY A 452 -32.43 -27.98 -20.19
N GLN A 453 -33.45 -27.19 -19.83
CA GLN A 453 -33.47 -25.74 -19.92
C GLN A 453 -33.47 -25.04 -18.56
N VAL A 454 -32.96 -23.82 -18.51
CA VAL A 454 -32.88 -22.98 -17.29
C VAL A 454 -33.32 -21.56 -17.59
N HIS A 455 -33.96 -20.90 -16.62
CA HIS A 455 -34.41 -19.53 -16.77
C HIS A 455 -33.21 -18.57 -16.80
N SER A 456 -33.30 -17.52 -17.63
CA SER A 456 -32.30 -16.46 -17.66
C SER A 456 -32.43 -15.55 -16.43
N MET A 457 -31.35 -15.30 -15.69
CA MET A 457 -31.39 -14.29 -14.62
C MET A 457 -31.52 -12.85 -15.15
N ALA A 458 -31.23 -12.63 -16.43
CA ALA A 458 -31.42 -11.33 -17.07
C ALA A 458 -32.90 -11.07 -17.43
N ASN A 459 -33.62 -12.10 -17.87
CA ASN A 459 -35.04 -12.07 -18.17
C ASN A 459 -35.67 -13.44 -17.79
N PRO A 460 -36.35 -13.54 -16.63
CA PRO A 460 -36.94 -14.79 -16.17
C PRO A 460 -37.99 -15.40 -17.10
N GLU A 461 -38.49 -14.68 -18.11
CA GLU A 461 -39.42 -15.23 -19.11
C GLU A 461 -38.70 -16.04 -20.22
N ASN A 462 -37.37 -15.94 -20.31
CA ASN A 462 -36.57 -16.63 -21.32
C ASN A 462 -35.90 -17.89 -20.75
N LEU A 463 -36.01 -19.00 -21.47
CA LEU A 463 -35.30 -20.25 -21.20
C LEU A 463 -34.04 -20.35 -22.07
N ASN A 464 -32.93 -20.80 -21.48
CA ASN A 464 -31.69 -21.12 -22.17
C ASN A 464 -31.35 -22.60 -21.97
N PRO A 465 -30.64 -23.26 -22.91
CA PRO A 465 -30.05 -24.56 -22.66
C PRO A 465 -29.13 -24.52 -21.43
N LEU A 466 -29.09 -25.58 -20.62
CA LEU A 466 -28.25 -25.67 -19.42
C LEU A 466 -26.80 -25.21 -19.66
N LYS A 467 -26.20 -25.65 -20.78
CA LYS A 467 -24.83 -25.26 -21.17
C LYS A 467 -24.66 -23.74 -21.28
N GLU A 468 -25.64 -23.06 -21.87
CA GLU A 468 -25.62 -21.60 -21.97
C GLU A 468 -25.80 -20.95 -20.59
N GLY A 469 -26.69 -21.48 -19.75
CA GLY A 469 -26.85 -21.02 -18.37
C GLY A 469 -25.53 -21.04 -17.60
N ILE A 470 -24.78 -22.14 -17.67
CA ILE A 470 -23.46 -22.27 -17.02
C ILE A 470 -22.45 -21.29 -17.63
N HIS A 471 -22.40 -21.16 -18.96
CA HIS A 471 -21.49 -20.22 -19.63
C HIS A 471 -21.75 -18.76 -19.24
N ARG A 472 -22.99 -18.42 -18.86
CA ARG A 472 -23.34 -17.05 -18.47
C ARG A 472 -22.78 -16.64 -17.11
N LEU A 473 -22.46 -17.61 -16.24
CA LEU A 473 -21.72 -17.36 -14.99
C LEU A 473 -20.29 -16.83 -15.23
N GLY A 474 -19.79 -16.92 -16.49
CA GLY A 474 -18.45 -16.48 -16.90
C GLY A 474 -17.36 -17.49 -16.53
N PHE A 475 -16.23 -17.49 -17.24
CA PHE A 475 -15.08 -18.34 -16.92
C PHE A 475 -13.99 -17.57 -16.19
N GLU A 476 -13.89 -16.27 -16.47
CA GLU A 476 -12.87 -15.36 -15.94
C GLU A 476 -13.47 -14.44 -14.86
N PRO A 477 -13.27 -14.74 -13.56
CA PRO A 477 -13.76 -13.94 -12.44
C PRO A 477 -13.44 -12.44 -12.57
N GLY A 478 -14.41 -11.60 -12.22
CA GLY A 478 -14.28 -10.13 -12.22
C GLY A 478 -14.30 -9.45 -13.59
N THR A 479 -14.30 -10.18 -14.72
CA THR A 479 -14.19 -9.59 -16.07
C THR A 479 -15.54 -9.15 -16.69
N HIS A 480 -16.66 -9.58 -16.12
CA HIS A 480 -17.99 -9.38 -16.71
C HIS A 480 -18.97 -8.61 -15.81
N THR A 481 -19.76 -7.74 -16.42
CA THR A 481 -20.78 -6.91 -15.76
C THR A 481 -22.19 -7.52 -15.78
N ARG A 482 -22.30 -8.79 -16.18
CA ARG A 482 -23.59 -9.51 -16.31
C ARG A 482 -24.23 -9.70 -14.94
N LYS A 483 -25.57 -9.72 -14.88
CA LYS A 483 -26.33 -10.10 -13.67
C LYS A 483 -26.02 -11.51 -13.20
N ASP A 484 -25.61 -12.39 -14.12
CA ASP A 484 -25.30 -13.79 -13.86
C ASP A 484 -23.97 -14.01 -13.11
N LYS A 485 -23.17 -12.95 -12.94
CA LYS A 485 -21.83 -13.02 -12.34
C LYS A 485 -21.83 -13.62 -10.93
N VAL A 486 -20.81 -14.40 -10.62
CA VAL A 486 -20.67 -15.13 -9.35
C VAL A 486 -20.50 -14.17 -8.16
N ASP A 487 -19.70 -13.12 -8.31
CA ASP A 487 -19.45 -12.11 -7.27
C ASP A 487 -19.29 -10.69 -7.85
N GLU A 488 -19.06 -9.74 -6.96
CA GLU A 488 -18.92 -8.31 -7.24
C GLU A 488 -17.45 -7.84 -7.27
N LEU A 489 -16.48 -8.75 -7.18
CA LEU A 489 -15.07 -8.37 -7.13
C LEU A 489 -14.57 -7.90 -8.51
N TRP A 490 -13.57 -7.02 -8.47
CA TRP A 490 -12.97 -6.43 -9.67
C TRP A 490 -11.69 -7.17 -10.09
N ASN A 491 -11.16 -6.82 -11.26
CA ASN A 491 -9.93 -7.39 -11.80
C ASN A 491 -8.89 -6.32 -12.17
N GLU A 492 -7.61 -6.66 -12.10
CA GLU A 492 -6.51 -5.84 -12.60
C GLU A 492 -5.62 -6.67 -13.53
N SER A 493 -4.92 -6.01 -14.47
CA SER A 493 -3.99 -6.68 -15.39
C SER A 493 -2.55 -6.41 -14.98
N PHE A 494 -1.68 -7.39 -15.22
CA PHE A 494 -0.22 -7.22 -15.17
C PHE A 494 0.42 -7.86 -16.40
N ASN A 495 1.69 -7.52 -16.65
CA ASN A 495 2.48 -8.13 -17.71
C ASN A 495 3.73 -8.75 -17.10
N SER A 496 3.91 -10.05 -17.28
CA SER A 496 5.21 -10.68 -17.05
C SER A 496 6.24 -10.18 -18.05
N GLU A 497 7.52 -10.22 -17.69
CA GLU A 497 8.63 -9.77 -18.57
C GLU A 497 8.62 -10.50 -19.92
N PHE A 498 8.34 -11.81 -19.91
CA PHE A 498 8.21 -12.63 -21.10
C PHE A 498 6.83 -13.28 -21.12
N PRO A 499 6.28 -13.55 -22.31
CA PRO A 499 4.90 -14.02 -22.44
C PRO A 499 4.71 -15.48 -22.02
N ASN A 500 3.48 -15.79 -21.59
CA ASN A 500 2.97 -17.15 -21.60
C ASN A 500 2.55 -17.55 -23.04
N ILE A 501 2.52 -18.85 -23.32
CA ILE A 501 2.13 -19.38 -24.64
C ILE A 501 0.98 -20.36 -24.45
N ASP A 502 -0.20 -19.98 -24.92
CA ASP A 502 -1.39 -20.82 -25.01
C ASP A 502 -1.36 -21.63 -26.31
N MET A 503 -1.11 -22.93 -26.20
CA MET A 503 -0.94 -23.81 -27.35
C MET A 503 -2.30 -24.24 -27.90
N LYS A 504 -2.60 -23.79 -29.12
CA LYS A 504 -3.83 -24.12 -29.83
C LYS A 504 -3.67 -25.42 -30.61
N HIS A 505 -4.62 -26.33 -30.39
CA HIS A 505 -4.66 -27.66 -30.97
C HIS A 505 -6.10 -28.07 -31.34
N LYS A 506 -6.29 -29.14 -32.11
CA LYS A 506 -7.62 -29.56 -32.62
C LYS A 506 -8.67 -29.90 -31.56
N GLY A 507 -8.29 -29.99 -30.28
CA GLY A 507 -9.15 -30.41 -29.17
C GLY A 507 -9.46 -29.31 -28.13
N ASN A 508 -9.17 -28.03 -28.40
CA ASN A 508 -9.45 -26.96 -27.43
C ASN A 508 -10.95 -26.90 -27.08
N LEU A 509 -11.26 -26.56 -25.82
CA LEU A 509 -12.64 -26.47 -25.30
C LEU A 509 -13.44 -25.32 -25.94
N THR A 510 -12.75 -24.24 -26.34
CA THR A 510 -13.35 -23.04 -26.93
C THR A 510 -12.95 -22.88 -28.39
N GLN A 511 -13.81 -22.21 -29.16
CA GLN A 511 -13.55 -21.95 -30.58
C GLN A 511 -12.41 -20.92 -30.74
N ASN A 512 -11.33 -21.32 -31.39
CA ASN A 512 -10.21 -20.43 -31.70
C ASN A 512 -10.62 -19.38 -32.75
N ARG A 513 -10.21 -18.13 -32.51
CA ARG A 513 -10.40 -17.00 -33.43
C ARG A 513 -9.04 -16.45 -33.84
N TRP A 514 -8.83 -16.36 -35.14
CA TRP A 514 -7.55 -15.97 -35.76
C TRP A 514 -7.65 -14.67 -36.55
N ARG A 515 -8.83 -14.05 -36.60
CA ARG A 515 -9.06 -12.81 -37.34
C ARG A 515 -9.94 -11.86 -36.56
N VAL A 516 -9.64 -10.56 -36.65
CA VAL A 516 -10.39 -9.47 -35.98
C VAL A 516 -11.89 -9.49 -36.33
N ASP A 517 -12.27 -9.91 -37.54
CA ASP A 517 -13.67 -9.99 -37.97
C ASP A 517 -14.49 -11.00 -37.15
N GLN A 518 -13.84 -12.00 -36.56
CA GLN A 518 -14.47 -13.04 -35.73
C GLN A 518 -14.79 -12.58 -34.30
N PHE A 519 -14.22 -11.45 -33.85
CA PHE A 519 -14.47 -10.92 -32.51
C PHE A 519 -15.69 -10.00 -32.48
N ARG A 520 -16.50 -10.06 -31.42
CA ARG A 520 -17.62 -9.14 -31.23
C ARG A 520 -17.13 -7.73 -30.94
N ASP A 521 -16.13 -7.60 -30.06
CA ASP A 521 -15.46 -6.34 -29.80
C ASP A 521 -14.32 -6.17 -30.81
N LYS A 522 -14.35 -5.07 -31.56
CA LYS A 522 -13.32 -4.72 -32.55
C LYS A 522 -12.14 -3.99 -31.93
N SER A 523 -12.22 -3.58 -30.65
CA SER A 523 -11.14 -2.91 -29.93
C SER A 523 -9.88 -3.77 -29.78
N VAL A 524 -10.02 -5.10 -29.88
CA VAL A 524 -8.91 -6.07 -29.89
C VAL A 524 -7.85 -5.78 -30.96
N SER A 525 -8.23 -5.09 -32.05
CA SER A 525 -7.31 -4.68 -33.12
C SER A 525 -6.23 -3.71 -32.66
N LYS A 526 -6.44 -3.00 -31.54
CA LYS A 526 -5.49 -2.00 -31.02
C LYS A 526 -4.18 -2.62 -30.54
N THR A 527 -4.22 -3.87 -30.09
CA THR A 527 -3.08 -4.59 -29.52
C THR A 527 -2.70 -5.82 -30.36
N TRP A 528 -3.31 -5.95 -31.55
CA TRP A 528 -3.19 -7.14 -32.38
C TRP A 528 -1.80 -7.26 -32.99
N LYS A 529 -1.15 -8.41 -32.80
CA LYS A 529 0.14 -8.76 -33.40
C LYS A 529 0.12 -10.21 -33.85
N GLU A 530 0.72 -10.48 -34.99
CA GLU A 530 0.88 -11.82 -35.54
C GLU A 530 2.36 -12.08 -35.75
N ILE A 531 2.75 -13.34 -35.60
CA ILE A 531 4.08 -13.86 -35.93
C ILE A 531 3.93 -15.17 -36.69
N GLU A 532 4.97 -15.52 -37.41
CA GLU A 532 5.13 -16.82 -38.06
C GLU A 532 6.39 -17.50 -37.52
N ASN A 533 6.53 -18.80 -37.73
CA ASN A 533 7.73 -19.57 -37.39
C ASN A 533 8.15 -19.47 -35.91
N TYR A 534 7.20 -19.46 -34.98
CA TYR A 534 7.47 -19.63 -33.54
C TYR A 534 8.38 -18.56 -32.90
N GLU A 535 8.56 -17.40 -33.55
CA GLU A 535 9.41 -16.31 -33.06
C GLU A 535 8.74 -15.51 -31.92
N ILE A 536 8.69 -16.10 -30.71
CA ILE A 536 8.18 -15.43 -29.50
C ILE A 536 9.35 -15.03 -28.60
N GLU A 537 9.44 -13.74 -28.27
CA GLU A 537 10.47 -13.20 -27.37
C GLU A 537 10.48 -13.93 -26.02
N GLY A 538 11.67 -14.31 -25.53
CA GLY A 538 11.83 -15.11 -24.32
C GLY A 538 11.78 -16.64 -24.56
N TRP A 539 11.52 -17.09 -25.78
CA TRP A 539 11.36 -18.51 -26.14
C TRP A 539 12.29 -18.94 -27.28
N ASN A 540 13.60 -18.97 -27.01
CA ASN A 540 14.64 -19.19 -28.03
C ASN A 540 14.64 -20.57 -28.72
N ASP A 541 14.01 -21.59 -28.12
CA ASP A 541 14.00 -22.97 -28.63
C ASP A 541 12.57 -23.51 -28.85
N LEU A 542 11.61 -22.62 -29.10
CA LEU A 542 10.19 -22.98 -29.19
C LEU A 542 9.91 -23.99 -30.31
N ASP A 543 10.58 -23.83 -31.46
CA ASP A 543 10.56 -24.79 -32.57
C ASP A 543 10.94 -26.20 -32.13
N SER A 544 12.08 -26.33 -31.43
CA SER A 544 12.58 -27.62 -30.98
C SER A 544 11.69 -28.23 -29.90
N LEU A 545 11.07 -27.39 -29.08
CA LEU A 545 10.10 -27.80 -28.08
C LEU A 545 8.87 -28.41 -28.78
N ILE A 546 8.34 -27.74 -29.80
CA ILE A 546 7.11 -28.17 -30.49
C ILE A 546 7.37 -29.32 -31.48
N ASP A 547 8.52 -29.38 -32.15
CA ASP A 547 8.89 -30.51 -33.02
C ASP A 547 8.95 -31.85 -32.27
N LYS A 548 9.29 -31.82 -30.96
CA LYS A 548 9.22 -32.99 -30.08
C LYS A 548 7.79 -33.45 -29.82
N THR A 549 6.79 -32.59 -30.02
CA THR A 549 5.37 -32.93 -29.94
C THR A 549 4.79 -33.42 -31.28
N ALA A 550 5.41 -33.11 -32.43
CA ALA A 550 4.84 -33.38 -33.76
C ALA A 550 5.24 -34.74 -34.40
N LYS A 551 6.34 -35.40 -34.02
CA LYS A 551 6.71 -36.75 -34.54
C LYS A 551 6.02 -37.84 -33.68
N LYS A 552 5.31 -38.86 -34.17
CA LYS A 552 5.29 -39.58 -35.46
C LYS A 552 3.86 -40.11 -35.76
N GLU A 553 3.35 -39.89 -36.97
CA GLU A 553 3.21 -40.91 -38.02
C GLU A 553 3.35 -40.23 -39.38
#